data_AF-C5T2L4-F1
#
_entry.id   AF-C5T2L4-F1
#
_cell.length_a   1.000
_cell.length_b   1.000
_cell.length_c   1.000
_cell.angle_alpha   90.00
_cell.angle_beta   90.00
_cell.angle_gamma   90.00
#
_symmetry.space_group_name_H-M   'P 1'
#
loop_
_entity.id
_entity.type
_entity.pdbx_description
1 polymer ?
#
loop_
_entity_poly.entity_id
_entity_poly.type
_entity_poly.pdbx_seq_one_letter_code
_entity_poly.pdbx_strand_id
1 'polypeptide(L)'
;MFRHFICALVLGAASASLCAASAAPAERFRLTPALLDRMEAVQAASQAIAHDSEDQDVDAQSVEELARALEADPRIRSLLARHKITSTDYAAAVFAAVHAGAFLAMESAARKKDLAAALASFTPEQRANIEVLRSRKK
;
A
#
# COMPACT_ATOMS: atom_id res chain seq x y z
N MET A 1 2.84 11.02 67.09
CA MET A 1 3.49 10.15 66.09
C MET A 1 2.38 9.44 65.32
N PHE A 2 1.96 9.93 64.14
CA PHE A 2 2.41 9.46 62.81
C PHE A 2 2.17 7.93 62.66
N ARG A 3 1.27 7.40 61.82
CA ARG A 3 0.95 7.73 60.41
C ARG A 3 -0.40 7.13 60.00
N HIS A 4 -1.15 7.89 59.19
CA HIS A 4 -2.18 7.38 58.29
C HIS A 4 -1.47 6.68 57.12
N PHE A 5 -1.83 5.44 56.79
CA PHE A 5 -1.44 4.80 55.54
C PHE A 5 -2.68 4.65 54.66
N ILE A 6 -2.83 5.61 53.74
CA ILE A 6 -3.77 5.55 52.62
C ILE A 6 -3.01 4.90 51.47
N CYS A 7 -3.34 3.66 51.11
CA CYS A 7 -2.89 3.06 49.85
C CYS A 7 -3.90 3.43 48.75
N ALA A 8 -3.56 4.46 47.99
CA ALA A 8 -4.23 4.82 46.75
C ALA A 8 -3.85 3.80 45.66
N LEU A 9 -4.81 2.99 45.22
CA LEU A 9 -4.69 2.15 44.03
C LEU A 9 -4.89 3.05 42.80
N VAL A 10 -3.80 3.46 42.16
CA VAL A 10 -3.83 4.22 40.90
C VAL A 10 -4.29 3.29 39.79
N LEU A 11 -5.52 3.51 39.30
CA LEU A 11 -6.05 2.89 38.10
C LEU A 11 -5.28 3.46 36.90
N GLY A 12 -4.37 2.66 36.34
CA GLY A 12 -3.65 3.01 35.12
C GLY A 12 -4.60 3.10 33.93
N ALA A 13 -4.94 4.32 33.53
CA ALA A 13 -5.58 4.58 32.25
C ALA A 13 -4.56 4.26 31.13
N ALA A 14 -4.67 3.06 30.57
CA ALA A 14 -4.00 2.71 29.32
C ALA A 14 -4.55 3.61 28.22
N SER A 15 -3.86 4.72 27.97
CA SER A 15 -4.09 5.54 26.79
C SER A 15 -3.59 4.74 25.60
N ALA A 16 -4.50 4.01 24.96
CA ALA A 16 -4.27 3.49 23.62
C ALA A 16 -4.15 4.69 22.68
N SER A 17 -2.92 5.14 22.45
CA SER A 17 -2.59 6.02 21.35
C SER A 17 -2.91 5.26 20.06
N LEU A 18 -4.14 5.43 19.57
CA LEU A 18 -4.49 5.13 18.18
C LEU A 18 -3.64 6.07 17.32
N CYS A 19 -2.49 5.57 16.88
CA CYS A 19 -1.73 6.19 15.84
C CYS A 19 -2.57 6.05 14.57
N ALA A 20 -3.39 7.07 14.27
CA ALA A 20 -3.92 7.27 12.94
C ALA A 20 -2.72 7.59 12.06
N ALA A 21 -2.05 6.55 11.57
CA ALA A 21 -1.03 6.67 10.54
C ALA A 21 -1.75 7.25 9.32
N SER A 22 -1.60 8.55 9.08
CA SER A 22 -2.02 9.11 7.80
C SER A 22 -1.21 8.36 6.76
N ALA A 23 -1.91 7.67 5.84
CA ALA A 23 -1.27 7.02 4.71
C ALA A 23 -0.30 8.02 4.08
N ALA A 24 0.96 7.62 3.87
CA ALA A 24 1.84 8.46 3.09
C ALA A 24 1.16 8.66 1.72
N PRO A 25 1.11 9.89 1.17
CA PRO A 25 0.54 10.09 -0.16
C PRO A 25 1.24 9.13 -1.14
N ALA A 26 0.49 8.54 -2.08
CA ALA A 26 1.00 7.49 -2.99
C ALA A 26 2.32 7.87 -3.67
N GLU A 27 2.53 9.17 -3.92
CA GLU A 27 3.75 9.76 -4.48
C GLU A 27 5.02 9.56 -3.63
N ARG A 28 4.86 9.23 -2.34
CA ARG A 28 5.92 8.94 -1.38
C ARG A 28 6.04 7.45 -1.05
N PHE A 29 5.17 6.61 -1.59
CA PHE A 29 5.23 5.18 -1.35
C PHE A 29 6.39 4.55 -2.12
N ARG A 30 7.18 3.71 -1.46
CA ARG A 30 8.32 3.01 -2.08
C ARG A 30 7.99 1.55 -2.32
N LEU A 31 7.94 1.17 -3.60
CA LEU A 31 7.94 -0.21 -4.01
C LEU A 31 9.27 -0.85 -3.68
N THR A 32 9.21 -2.11 -3.24
CA THR A 32 10.38 -2.96 -3.06
C THR A 32 10.13 -4.27 -3.77
N PRO A 33 11.18 -4.99 -4.24
CA PRO A 33 11.00 -6.31 -4.83
C PRO A 33 10.21 -7.26 -3.90
N ALA A 34 10.59 -7.32 -2.63
CA ALA A 34 9.92 -8.19 -1.66
C ALA A 34 8.44 -7.83 -1.43
N LEU A 35 8.04 -6.56 -1.57
CA LEU A 35 6.63 -6.19 -1.50
C LEU A 35 5.87 -6.65 -2.74
N LEU A 36 6.46 -6.45 -3.93
CA LEU A 36 5.86 -6.88 -5.19
C LEU A 36 5.66 -8.40 -5.22
N ASP A 37 6.63 -9.19 -4.74
CA ASP A 37 6.49 -10.65 -4.63
C ASP A 37 5.31 -11.05 -3.73
N ARG A 38 5.09 -10.32 -2.64
CA ARG A 38 3.94 -10.56 -1.76
C ARG A 38 2.62 -10.13 -2.39
N MET A 39 2.61 -9.05 -3.17
CA MET A 39 1.43 -8.62 -3.92
C MET A 39 1.04 -9.63 -5.00
N GLU A 40 2.02 -10.16 -5.74
CA GLU A 40 1.80 -11.24 -6.72
C GLU A 40 1.23 -12.49 -6.05
N ALA A 41 1.73 -12.86 -4.87
CA ALA A 41 1.20 -13.98 -4.09
C ALA A 41 -0.25 -13.74 -3.61
N VAL A 42 -0.58 -12.52 -3.19
CA VAL A 42 -1.96 -12.11 -2.86
C VAL A 42 -2.86 -12.24 -4.09
N GLN A 43 -2.42 -11.76 -5.26
CA GLN A 43 -3.20 -11.83 -6.49
C GLN A 43 -3.44 -13.28 -6.95
N ALA A 44 -2.43 -14.13 -6.89
CA ALA A 44 -2.57 -15.55 -7.21
C ALA A 44 -3.55 -16.26 -6.25
N ALA A 45 -3.47 -15.93 -4.96
CA ALA A 45 -4.38 -16.47 -3.95
C ALA A 45 -5.81 -15.91 -4.07
N SER A 46 -5.99 -14.66 -4.51
CA SER A 46 -7.31 -14.07 -4.70
C SER A 46 -8.04 -14.65 -5.92
N GLN A 47 -7.32 -15.00 -7.00
CA GLN A 47 -7.91 -15.70 -8.14
C GLN A 47 -8.51 -17.06 -7.76
N ALA A 48 -7.89 -17.76 -6.81
CA ALA A 48 -8.44 -19.00 -6.27
C ALA A 48 -9.74 -18.79 -5.44
N ILE A 49 -9.97 -17.58 -4.94
CA ILE A 49 -11.17 -17.19 -4.17
C ILE A 49 -12.25 -16.62 -5.10
N ALA A 50 -11.85 -15.89 -6.15
CA ALA A 50 -12.75 -15.20 -7.09
C ALA A 50 -13.55 -16.13 -8.00
N HIS A 51 -13.14 -17.39 -8.17
CA HIS A 51 -13.92 -18.38 -8.91
C HIS A 51 -15.33 -18.66 -8.33
N ASP A 52 -15.66 -18.06 -7.18
CA ASP A 52 -16.92 -18.25 -6.45
C ASP A 52 -17.69 -16.92 -6.23
N SER A 53 -17.31 -15.81 -6.87
CA SER A 53 -17.93 -14.48 -6.63
C SER A 53 -17.97 -13.65 -7.93
N GLU A 54 -19.14 -13.08 -8.25
CA GLU A 54 -19.30 -12.16 -9.38
C GLU A 54 -18.32 -10.98 -9.25
N ASP A 55 -17.48 -10.79 -10.26
CA ASP A 55 -16.42 -9.78 -10.31
C ASP A 55 -17.00 -8.36 -10.07
N GLN A 56 -16.80 -7.83 -8.87
CA GLN A 56 -16.99 -6.40 -8.60
C GLN A 56 -15.70 -5.68 -8.94
N ASP A 57 -15.69 -5.01 -10.08
CA ASP A 57 -14.64 -4.05 -10.44
C ASP A 57 -14.61 -2.94 -9.38
N VAL A 58 -13.53 -2.88 -8.60
CA VAL A 58 -13.31 -1.83 -7.61
C VAL A 58 -12.74 -0.59 -8.32
N ASP A 59 -13.62 0.31 -8.76
CA ASP A 59 -13.25 1.63 -9.30
C ASP A 59 -12.92 2.61 -8.15
N ALA A 60 -11.78 2.40 -7.49
CA ALA A 60 -11.30 3.29 -6.45
C ALA A 60 -10.45 4.41 -7.04
N GLN A 61 -10.77 5.67 -6.70
CA GLN A 61 -10.08 6.85 -7.22
C GLN A 61 -8.94 7.33 -6.30
N SER A 62 -8.83 6.76 -5.10
CA SER A 62 -7.81 7.10 -4.10
C SER A 62 -7.29 5.88 -3.35
N VAL A 63 -6.15 6.05 -2.69
CA VAL A 63 -5.56 5.02 -1.81
C VAL A 63 -6.53 4.68 -0.67
N GLU A 64 -7.17 5.68 -0.09
CA GLU A 64 -8.08 5.53 1.05
C GLU A 64 -9.37 4.79 0.67
N GLU A 65 -9.92 5.09 -0.51
CA GLU A 65 -11.10 4.38 -1.03
C GLU A 65 -10.79 2.92 -1.31
N LEU A 66 -9.66 2.65 -1.98
CA LEU A 66 -9.24 1.28 -2.26
C LEU A 66 -8.96 0.52 -0.95
N ALA A 67 -8.24 1.12 -0.02
CA ALA A 67 -7.97 0.51 1.28
C ALA A 67 -9.27 0.18 2.03
N ARG A 68 -10.26 1.07 2.01
CA ARG A 68 -11.57 0.84 2.64
C ARG A 68 -12.35 -0.29 1.94
N ALA A 69 -12.29 -0.36 0.62
CA ALA A 69 -12.92 -1.44 -0.14
C ALA A 69 -12.28 -2.80 0.19
N LEU A 70 -10.95 -2.86 0.29
CA LEU A 70 -10.21 -4.06 0.67
C LEU A 70 -10.53 -4.51 2.11
N GLU A 71 -10.66 -3.57 3.04
CA GLU A 71 -11.06 -3.86 4.43
C GLU A 71 -12.50 -4.34 4.57
N ALA A 72 -13.38 -4.00 3.60
CA ALA A 72 -14.79 -4.37 3.64
C ALA A 72 -15.02 -5.87 3.39
N ASP A 73 -14.12 -6.57 2.70
CA ASP A 73 -14.19 -8.03 2.52
C ASP A 73 -13.28 -8.75 3.55
N PRO A 74 -13.84 -9.50 4.53
CA PRO A 74 -13.06 -10.23 5.52
C PRO A 74 -12.08 -11.25 4.91
N ARG A 75 -12.40 -11.83 3.75
CA ARG A 75 -11.54 -12.80 3.03
C ARG A 75 -10.30 -12.10 2.51
N ILE A 76 -10.46 -10.94 1.88
CA ILE A 76 -9.35 -10.11 1.37
C ILE A 76 -8.50 -9.61 2.52
N ARG A 77 -9.10 -9.08 3.59
CA ARG A 77 -8.37 -8.66 4.78
C ARG A 77 -7.55 -9.80 5.40
N SER A 78 -8.13 -10.99 5.50
CA SER A 78 -7.41 -12.18 6.00
C SER A 78 -6.24 -12.55 5.08
N LEU A 79 -6.45 -12.50 3.77
CA LEU A 79 -5.41 -12.78 2.78
C LEU A 79 -4.24 -11.79 2.89
N LEU A 80 -4.51 -10.49 2.91
CA LEU A 80 -3.48 -9.45 3.08
C LEU A 80 -2.69 -9.65 4.39
N ALA A 81 -3.38 -9.96 5.48
CA ALA A 81 -2.76 -10.24 6.77
C ALA A 81 -1.81 -11.46 6.73
N ARG A 82 -2.18 -12.55 6.01
CA ARG A 82 -1.30 -13.72 5.82
C ARG A 82 0.01 -13.36 5.12
N HIS A 83 -0.03 -12.38 4.23
CA HIS A 83 1.14 -11.85 3.53
C HIS A 83 1.79 -10.66 4.25
N LYS A 84 1.35 -10.32 5.46
CA LYS A 84 1.88 -9.19 6.27
C LYS A 84 1.81 -7.85 5.52
N ILE A 85 0.72 -7.61 4.79
CA ILE A 85 0.44 -6.35 4.11
C ILE A 85 -0.80 -5.74 4.73
N THR A 86 -0.79 -4.43 5.00
CA THR A 86 -2.00 -3.70 5.40
C THR A 86 -2.79 -3.27 4.17
N SER A 87 -4.11 -3.08 4.27
CA SER A 87 -4.91 -2.63 3.11
C SER A 87 -4.45 -1.27 2.57
N THR A 88 -4.01 -0.37 3.46
CA THR A 88 -3.43 0.92 3.08
C THR A 88 -2.12 0.77 2.32
N ASP A 89 -1.19 -0.07 2.79
CA ASP A 89 0.08 -0.32 2.09
C ASP A 89 -0.15 -1.00 0.75
N TYR A 90 -1.08 -1.96 0.69
CA TYR A 90 -1.44 -2.63 -0.56
C TYR A 90 -2.01 -1.63 -1.57
N ALA A 91 -2.96 -0.79 -1.14
CA ALA A 91 -3.55 0.24 -1.99
C ALA A 91 -2.50 1.24 -2.49
N ALA A 92 -1.65 1.77 -1.60
CA ALA A 92 -0.59 2.69 -1.98
C ALA A 92 0.40 2.04 -2.97
N ALA A 93 0.73 0.76 -2.76
CA ALA A 93 1.58 0.00 -3.66
C ALA A 93 0.95 -0.21 -5.04
N VAL A 94 -0.37 -0.48 -5.12
CA VAL A 94 -1.10 -0.59 -6.38
C VAL A 94 -1.01 0.72 -7.16
N PHE A 95 -1.32 1.86 -6.54
CA PHE A 95 -1.23 3.17 -7.21
C PHE A 95 0.21 3.50 -7.66
N ALA A 96 1.20 3.21 -6.82
CA ALA A 96 2.61 3.40 -7.17
C ALA A 96 3.03 2.52 -8.36
N ALA A 97 2.56 1.27 -8.40
CA ALA A 97 2.83 0.33 -9.49
C ALA A 97 2.15 0.74 -10.79
N VAL A 98 0.89 1.21 -10.74
CA VAL A 98 0.17 1.74 -11.91
C VAL A 98 0.89 2.96 -12.48
N HIS A 99 1.28 3.93 -11.65
CA HIS A 99 2.02 5.10 -12.09
C HIS A 99 3.35 4.72 -12.78
N ALA A 100 4.15 3.87 -12.13
CA ALA A 100 5.42 3.41 -12.69
C ALA A 100 5.23 2.59 -13.98
N GLY A 101 4.20 1.73 -14.02
CA GLY A 101 3.84 0.93 -15.19
C GLY A 101 3.41 1.79 -16.38
N ALA A 102 2.58 2.82 -16.14
CA ALA A 102 2.14 3.77 -17.16
C ALA A 102 3.32 4.52 -17.78
N PHE A 103 4.26 5.00 -16.97
CA PHE A 103 5.49 5.63 -17.47
C PHE A 103 6.30 4.67 -18.36
N LEU A 104 6.51 3.43 -17.92
CA LEU A 104 7.24 2.42 -18.71
C LEU A 104 6.51 2.04 -20.00
N ALA A 105 5.18 2.09 -20.05
CA ALA A 105 4.44 1.88 -21.28
C ALA A 105 4.69 3.02 -22.28
N MET A 106 4.69 4.26 -21.81
CA MET A 106 4.97 5.45 -22.62
C MET A 106 6.42 5.52 -23.12
N GLU A 107 7.38 4.93 -22.40
CA GLU A 107 8.80 4.89 -22.79
C GLU A 107 9.03 4.34 -24.20
N SER A 108 8.16 3.43 -24.67
CA SER A 108 8.22 2.86 -26.02
C SER A 108 7.76 3.80 -27.14
N ALA A 109 6.93 4.80 -26.83
CA ALA A 109 6.25 5.66 -27.80
C ALA A 109 6.67 7.14 -27.73
N ALA A 110 7.24 7.58 -26.60
CA ALA A 110 7.62 8.97 -26.38
C ALA A 110 9.00 9.31 -26.98
N ARG A 111 9.21 10.58 -27.33
CA ARG A 111 10.56 11.06 -27.67
C ARG A 111 11.43 11.02 -26.41
N LYS A 112 12.68 10.57 -26.56
CA LYS A 112 13.64 10.43 -25.43
C LYS A 112 13.78 11.69 -24.58
N LYS A 113 13.74 12.88 -25.21
CA LYS A 113 13.86 14.17 -24.51
C LYS A 113 12.65 14.45 -23.61
N ASP A 114 11.45 14.14 -24.08
CA ASP A 114 10.20 14.39 -23.35
C ASP A 114 10.10 13.44 -22.16
N LEU A 115 10.52 12.18 -22.35
CA LEU A 115 10.59 11.17 -21.28
C LEU A 115 11.61 11.56 -20.19
N ALA A 116 12.78 12.06 -20.58
CA ALA A 116 13.79 12.51 -19.62
C ALA A 116 13.32 13.72 -18.81
N ALA A 117 12.64 14.67 -19.46
CA ALA A 117 12.04 15.83 -18.77
C ALA A 117 10.93 15.39 -17.79
N ALA A 118 10.05 14.47 -18.21
CA ALA A 118 9.04 13.89 -17.34
C ALA A 118 9.66 13.21 -16.12
N LEU A 119 10.66 12.34 -16.32
CA LEU A 119 11.34 11.64 -15.23
C LEU A 119 12.03 12.60 -14.25
N ALA A 120 12.59 13.71 -14.75
CA ALA A 120 13.21 14.74 -13.91
C ALA A 120 12.18 15.46 -13.01
N SER A 121 10.92 15.57 -13.44
CA SER A 121 9.83 16.19 -12.67
C SER A 121 9.29 15.32 -11.53
N PHE A 122 9.57 14.01 -11.56
CA PHE A 122 9.06 13.07 -10.57
C PHE A 122 9.80 13.14 -9.22
N THR A 123 9.12 12.71 -8.16
CA THR A 123 9.72 12.53 -6.84
C THR A 123 10.82 11.46 -6.87
N PRO A 124 11.78 11.47 -5.92
CA PRO A 124 12.76 10.39 -5.79
C PRO A 124 12.11 9.00 -5.65
N GLU A 125 10.99 8.91 -4.93
CA GLU A 125 10.21 7.69 -4.72
C GLU A 125 9.59 7.18 -6.02
N GLN A 126 8.93 8.05 -6.79
CA GLN A 126 8.37 7.71 -8.09
C GLN A 126 9.45 7.20 -9.05
N ARG A 127 10.61 7.85 -9.10
CA ARG A 127 11.75 7.40 -9.92
C ARG A 127 12.26 6.03 -9.46
N ALA A 128 12.38 5.80 -8.15
CA ALA A 128 12.80 4.52 -7.61
C ALA A 128 11.80 3.40 -7.97
N ASN A 129 10.49 3.68 -7.89
CA ASN A 129 9.44 2.73 -8.25
C ASN A 129 9.51 2.33 -9.74
N ILE A 130 9.76 3.28 -10.63
CA ILE A 130 9.97 3.03 -12.06
C ILE A 130 11.16 2.09 -12.27
N GLU A 131 12.28 2.31 -11.58
CA GLU A 131 13.46 1.47 -11.73
C GLU A 131 13.25 0.05 -11.19
N VAL A 132 12.55 -0.09 -10.06
CA VAL A 132 12.16 -1.40 -9.51
C VAL A 132 11.32 -2.19 -10.53
N LEU A 133 10.31 -1.57 -11.14
CA LEU A 133 9.49 -2.26 -12.15
C LEU A 133 10.24 -2.50 -13.46
N ARG A 134 11.11 -1.58 -13.89
CA ARG A 134 11.96 -1.77 -15.07
C ARG A 134 12.85 -2.99 -14.91
N SER A 135 13.41 -3.19 -13.73
CA SER A 135 14.28 -4.33 -13.42
C SER A 135 13.55 -5.67 -13.44
N ARG A 136 12.22 -5.69 -13.26
CA ARG A 136 11.39 -6.90 -13.34
C ARG A 136 10.96 -7.29 -14.75
N LYS A 137 10.97 -6.35 -15.70
CA LYS A 137 10.59 -6.59 -17.10
C LYS A 137 11.73 -7.15 -17.97
N LYS A 138 12.97 -7.12 -17.46
CA LYS A 138 14.17 -7.65 -18.12
C LYS A 138 14.34 -9.12 -17.77
#